data_AF-A0A9D0XYS9-F1
#
_entry.id   AF-A0A9D0XYS9-F1
#
_cell.length_a   1.000
_cell.length_b   1.000
_cell.length_c   1.000
_cell.angle_alpha   90.00
_cell.angle_beta   90.00
_cell.angle_gamma   90.00
#
_symmetry.space_group_name_H-M   'P 1'
#
loop_
_entity.id
_entity.type
_entity.pdbx_description
1 polymer ?
#
loop_
_entity_poly.entity_id
_entity_poly.type
_entity_poly.pdbx_seq_one_letter_code
_entity_poly.pdbx_strand_id
1 'polypeptide(L)'
;MSCFMITYAAAEPNEENISVDMREADIRDVLSAIAVNMGKNIIYTSEPMSVNFSIQDVKPETALEYLLNSTGLDYIEDGGTLIVGSRDTLNKEFYNKLSLTKFSLKYIDSDVISSQIDALGIPVRKVTLSSNKRVIFIQGLPQDLSKVNELVSMLDRAENVSEDISAGSDLLAPVRLSYITAGQLNDILQQMGMDPGIVIESNPMTLWIYAGNKVLNEVKGIQQKVDIPENAFGENITFTAVKLNYLTVDEIIPILDELVPDIQKVTFERSLQTIWLNGSDDSIKLAKSIISKFDIKDHINDNIFFVYKTVNITAQELKSRFDKLGLYNVEINYLNYPEFSRSVIVHCPSDFKLYVLNHINKLDVMSEKIKVPVDYSDIAGGMYRLAERRRLLSELTGIPETSFTITNNVSRDNDYLYIMYLEETSENIKKVKDYVKYIDDPLLDGISN
;
A
#
# COMPACT_ATOMS: atom_id res chain seq x y z
N MET A 1 41.21 0.06 -60.33
CA MET A 1 39.86 -0.54 -60.40
C MET A 1 39.22 -0.40 -59.04
N SER A 2 38.34 0.57 -58.86
CA SER A 2 37.51 0.70 -57.65
C SER A 2 36.10 0.31 -58.05
N CYS A 3 35.58 -0.77 -57.47
CA CYS A 3 34.26 -1.30 -57.77
C CYS A 3 33.29 -0.71 -56.74
N PHE A 4 32.50 0.27 -57.16
CA PHE A 4 31.40 0.80 -56.35
C PHE A 4 30.22 -0.18 -56.45
N MET A 5 29.96 -0.91 -55.36
CA MET A 5 28.73 -1.68 -55.19
C MET A 5 27.66 -0.73 -54.66
N ILE A 6 26.60 -0.52 -55.44
CA ILE A 6 25.39 0.17 -55.00
C ILE A 6 24.56 -0.85 -54.23
N THR A 7 24.54 -0.75 -52.91
CA THR A 7 23.55 -1.43 -52.07
C THR A 7 22.23 -0.69 -52.17
N TYR A 8 21.23 -1.32 -52.80
CA TYR A 8 19.83 -0.94 -52.67
C TYR A 8 19.37 -1.26 -51.23
N ALA A 9 19.07 -0.23 -50.46
CA ALA A 9 18.26 -0.38 -49.24
C ALA A 9 16.80 -0.55 -49.67
N ALA A 10 16.21 -1.71 -49.37
CA ALA A 10 14.76 -1.88 -49.44
C ALA A 10 14.16 -1.04 -48.29
N ALA A 11 13.35 -0.04 -48.64
CA ALA A 11 12.56 0.70 -47.67
C ALA A 11 11.46 -0.23 -47.14
N GLU A 12 11.38 -0.40 -45.83
CA GLU A 12 10.21 -0.98 -45.17
C GLU A 12 9.00 -0.07 -45.42
N PRO A 13 7.79 -0.61 -45.67
CA PRO A 13 6.60 0.21 -45.84
C PRO A 13 6.34 0.97 -44.54
N ASN A 14 6.34 2.29 -44.62
CA ASN A 14 5.89 3.16 -43.55
C ASN A 14 4.37 2.96 -43.46
N GLU A 15 3.88 2.22 -42.46
CA GLU A 15 2.46 2.21 -42.11
C GLU A 15 2.10 3.62 -41.62
N GLU A 16 1.59 4.45 -42.51
CA GLU A 16 1.09 5.78 -42.15
C GLU A 16 -0.13 5.62 -41.24
N ASN A 17 -0.14 6.36 -40.12
CA ASN A 17 -1.29 6.44 -39.24
C ASN A 17 -2.50 6.99 -40.00
N ILE A 18 -3.69 6.48 -39.66
CA ILE A 18 -4.96 6.87 -40.29
C ILE A 18 -5.76 7.79 -39.38
N SER A 19 -6.50 8.69 -40.00
CA SER A 19 -7.53 9.51 -39.34
C SER A 19 -8.83 9.33 -40.11
N VAL A 20 -9.88 8.91 -39.43
CA VAL A 20 -11.19 8.60 -40.03
C VAL A 20 -12.24 9.29 -39.17
N ASP A 21 -13.08 10.14 -39.77
CA ASP A 21 -14.25 10.72 -39.10
C ASP A 21 -15.47 10.46 -39.98
N MET A 22 -16.29 9.50 -39.56
CA MET A 22 -17.47 9.04 -40.27
C MET A 22 -18.65 8.97 -39.32
N ARG A 23 -19.79 9.50 -39.76
CA ARG A 23 -21.04 9.52 -39.01
C ARG A 23 -22.14 8.84 -39.80
N GLU A 24 -22.89 7.97 -39.13
CA GLU A 24 -23.96 7.15 -39.71
C GLU A 24 -23.53 6.35 -40.95
N ALA A 25 -22.24 6.04 -41.06
CA ALA A 25 -21.68 5.32 -42.21
C ALA A 25 -21.99 3.82 -42.12
N ASP A 26 -22.11 3.16 -43.26
CA ASP A 26 -22.21 1.70 -43.28
C ASP A 26 -20.89 1.09 -42.79
N ILE A 27 -20.97 0.14 -41.86
CA ILE A 27 -19.79 -0.52 -41.29
C ILE A 27 -18.87 -1.10 -42.38
N ARG A 28 -19.43 -1.56 -43.51
CA ARG A 28 -18.66 -2.13 -44.62
C ARG A 28 -17.76 -1.09 -45.28
N ASP A 29 -18.20 0.17 -45.33
CA ASP A 29 -17.43 1.27 -45.89
C ASP A 29 -16.27 1.64 -44.97
N VAL A 30 -16.53 1.71 -43.66
CA VAL A 30 -15.49 1.97 -42.64
C VAL A 30 -14.45 0.85 -42.62
N LEU A 31 -14.90 -0.41 -42.60
CA LEU A 31 -14.04 -1.60 -42.67
C LEU A 31 -13.20 -1.62 -43.94
N SER A 32 -13.78 -1.28 -45.09
CA SER A 32 -13.06 -1.19 -46.37
C SER A 32 -12.00 -0.09 -46.34
N ALA A 33 -12.31 1.09 -45.79
CA ALA A 33 -11.36 2.18 -45.65
C ALA A 33 -10.16 1.77 -44.79
N ILE A 34 -10.39 1.08 -43.66
CA ILE A 34 -9.31 0.58 -42.80
C ILE A 34 -8.49 -0.49 -43.53
N ALA A 35 -9.14 -1.49 -44.14
CA ALA A 35 -8.46 -2.59 -44.84
C ALA A 35 -7.58 -2.12 -46.02
N VAL A 36 -8.01 -1.08 -46.74
CA VAL A 36 -7.20 -0.45 -47.81
C VAL A 36 -5.89 0.11 -47.26
N ASN A 37 -5.92 0.76 -46.10
CA ASN A 37 -4.70 1.29 -45.46
C ASN A 37 -3.80 0.16 -44.90
N MET A 38 -4.38 -1.00 -44.59
CA MET A 38 -3.62 -2.22 -44.20
C MET A 38 -3.07 -3.00 -45.40
N GLY A 39 -3.45 -2.65 -46.64
CA GLY A 39 -3.12 -3.44 -47.83
C GLY A 39 -3.76 -4.84 -47.84
N LYS A 40 -4.90 -5.03 -47.16
CA LYS A 40 -5.61 -6.31 -47.03
C LYS A 40 -6.98 -6.27 -47.71
N ASN A 41 -7.47 -7.43 -48.12
CA ASN A 41 -8.87 -7.59 -48.52
C ASN A 41 -9.76 -7.78 -47.30
N ILE A 42 -11.06 -7.48 -47.39
CA ILE A 42 -12.00 -7.68 -46.29
C ILE A 42 -13.29 -8.36 -46.75
N ILE A 43 -13.78 -9.30 -45.93
CA ILE A 43 -15.06 -10.00 -46.09
C ILE A 43 -15.85 -9.78 -44.81
N TYR A 44 -17.02 -9.16 -44.92
CA TYR A 44 -17.93 -8.94 -43.80
C TYR A 44 -19.08 -9.97 -43.87
N THR A 45 -19.31 -10.73 -42.79
CA THR A 45 -20.26 -11.85 -42.77
C THR A 45 -21.51 -11.58 -41.93
N SER A 46 -21.63 -10.41 -41.32
CA SER A 46 -22.78 -10.01 -40.50
C SER A 46 -23.75 -9.11 -41.29
N GLU A 47 -24.91 -8.81 -40.71
CA GLU A 47 -25.87 -7.88 -41.33
C GLU A 47 -25.31 -6.44 -41.38
N PRO A 48 -25.62 -5.65 -42.43
CA PRO A 48 -25.21 -4.26 -42.50
C PRO A 48 -25.72 -3.45 -41.30
N MET A 49 -24.87 -2.58 -40.76
CA MET A 49 -25.22 -1.68 -39.66
C MET A 49 -24.55 -0.31 -39.85
N SER A 50 -25.20 0.73 -39.36
CA SER A 50 -24.63 2.09 -39.33
C SER A 50 -23.78 2.30 -38.08
N VAL A 51 -22.63 2.94 -38.25
CA VAL A 51 -21.68 3.24 -37.17
C VAL A 51 -21.26 4.70 -37.20
N ASN A 52 -21.00 5.25 -36.02
CA ASN A 52 -20.30 6.52 -35.84
C ASN A 52 -18.88 6.18 -35.39
N PHE A 53 -17.88 6.52 -36.20
CA PHE A 53 -16.49 6.17 -35.93
C PHE A 53 -15.59 7.36 -36.20
N SER A 54 -14.87 7.79 -35.15
CA SER A 54 -13.97 8.95 -35.21
C SER A 54 -12.67 8.59 -34.53
N ILE A 55 -11.57 8.58 -35.29
CA ILE A 55 -10.21 8.32 -34.83
C ILE A 55 -9.25 9.31 -35.50
N GLN A 56 -8.18 9.66 -34.79
CA GLN A 56 -7.18 10.59 -35.28
C GLN A 56 -5.77 10.05 -34.97
N ASP A 57 -4.94 9.98 -35.99
CA ASP A 57 -3.53 9.57 -35.90
C ASP A 57 -3.33 8.19 -35.25
N VAL A 58 -4.12 7.20 -35.68
CA VAL A 58 -4.12 5.82 -35.13
C VAL A 58 -3.59 4.83 -36.16
N LYS A 59 -2.85 3.82 -35.73
CA LYS A 59 -2.43 2.71 -36.61
C LYS A 59 -3.63 1.97 -37.20
N PRO A 60 -3.61 1.55 -38.48
CA PRO A 60 -4.74 0.85 -39.12
C PRO A 60 -5.25 -0.39 -38.35
N GLU A 61 -4.34 -1.19 -37.77
CA GLU A 61 -4.66 -2.38 -36.98
C GLU A 61 -5.44 -2.00 -35.71
N THR A 62 -4.95 -1.00 -34.99
CA THR A 62 -5.58 -0.49 -33.76
C THR A 62 -6.95 0.13 -34.07
N ALA A 63 -7.06 0.84 -35.19
CA ALA A 63 -8.32 1.37 -35.68
C ALA A 63 -9.35 0.26 -35.95
N LEU A 64 -8.93 -0.83 -36.60
CA LEU A 64 -9.77 -2.00 -36.81
C LEU A 64 -10.24 -2.58 -35.48
N GLU A 65 -9.32 -2.81 -34.54
CA GLU A 65 -9.65 -3.34 -33.21
C GLU A 65 -10.68 -2.48 -32.47
N TYR A 66 -10.52 -1.14 -32.48
CA TYR A 66 -11.50 -0.24 -31.86
C TYR A 66 -12.88 -0.33 -32.52
N LEU A 67 -12.93 -0.38 -33.85
CA LEU A 67 -14.19 -0.55 -34.57
C LEU A 67 -14.87 -1.88 -34.20
N LEU A 68 -14.12 -2.98 -34.23
CA LEU A 68 -14.63 -4.32 -33.94
C LEU A 68 -15.11 -4.44 -32.49
N ASN A 69 -14.36 -3.89 -31.53
CA ASN A 69 -14.76 -3.83 -30.11
C ASN A 69 -16.06 -3.05 -29.92
N SER A 70 -16.21 -1.89 -30.57
CA SER A 70 -17.44 -1.09 -30.46
C SER A 70 -18.68 -1.75 -31.04
N THR A 71 -18.50 -2.72 -31.94
CA THR A 71 -19.57 -3.39 -32.69
C THR A 71 -19.80 -4.84 -32.27
N GLY A 72 -19.01 -5.36 -31.32
CA GLY A 72 -19.11 -6.76 -30.85
C GLY A 72 -18.70 -7.78 -31.92
N LEU A 73 -17.82 -7.38 -32.84
CA LEU A 73 -17.31 -8.22 -33.92
C LEU A 73 -15.87 -8.65 -33.63
N ASP A 74 -15.39 -9.64 -34.37
CA ASP A 74 -14.00 -10.05 -34.38
C ASP A 74 -13.57 -10.32 -35.83
N TYR A 75 -12.32 -10.71 -36.04
CA TYR A 75 -11.79 -11.03 -37.36
C TYR A 75 -10.94 -12.29 -37.38
N ILE A 76 -10.78 -12.86 -38.56
CA ILE A 76 -9.78 -13.88 -38.86
C ILE A 76 -8.94 -13.37 -40.04
N GLU A 77 -7.63 -13.53 -39.96
CA GLU A 77 -6.75 -13.26 -41.09
C GLU A 77 -6.38 -14.56 -41.81
N ASP A 78 -6.71 -14.65 -43.10
CA ASP A 78 -6.37 -15.78 -43.96
C ASP A 78 -5.75 -15.27 -45.27
N GLY A 79 -4.43 -15.44 -45.41
CA GLY A 79 -3.71 -15.16 -46.66
C GLY A 79 -3.89 -13.73 -47.21
N GLY A 80 -3.89 -12.72 -46.34
CA GLY A 80 -4.07 -11.31 -46.74
C GLY A 80 -5.53 -10.87 -46.87
N THR A 81 -6.49 -11.70 -46.45
CA THR A 81 -7.91 -11.36 -46.34
C THR A 81 -8.35 -11.38 -44.88
N LEU A 82 -9.02 -10.32 -44.46
CA LEU A 82 -9.68 -10.18 -43.16
C LEU A 82 -11.13 -10.65 -43.27
N ILE A 83 -11.50 -11.69 -42.54
CA ILE A 83 -12.89 -12.17 -42.45
C ILE A 83 -13.46 -11.63 -41.14
N VAL A 84 -14.34 -10.65 -41.24
CA VAL A 84 -14.96 -9.94 -40.11
C VAL A 84 -16.38 -10.45 -39.89
N GLY A 85 -16.71 -10.79 -38.65
CA GLY A 85 -18.03 -11.32 -38.32
C GLY A 85 -18.28 -11.43 -36.82
N SER A 86 -19.46 -11.93 -36.46
CA SER A 86 -19.74 -12.26 -35.07
C SER A 86 -18.83 -13.40 -34.60
N ARG A 87 -18.48 -13.42 -33.30
CA ARG A 87 -17.65 -14.47 -32.70
C ARG A 87 -18.24 -15.87 -32.93
N ASP A 88 -19.56 -15.99 -32.90
CA ASP A 88 -20.27 -17.26 -33.16
C ASP A 88 -20.10 -17.72 -34.60
N THR A 89 -20.25 -16.82 -35.57
CA THR A 89 -20.10 -17.12 -36.99
C THR A 89 -18.68 -17.57 -37.29
N LEU A 90 -17.69 -16.81 -36.80
CA LEU A 90 -16.27 -17.10 -37.02
C LEU A 90 -15.87 -18.46 -36.41
N ASN A 91 -16.33 -18.76 -35.20
CA ASN A 91 -16.03 -20.04 -34.54
C ASN A 91 -16.77 -21.25 -35.11
N LYS A 92 -17.92 -21.07 -35.78
CA LYS A 92 -18.70 -22.18 -36.37
C LYS A 92 -18.34 -22.43 -37.83
N GLU A 93 -18.29 -21.37 -38.63
CA GLU A 93 -18.18 -21.46 -40.09
C GLU A 93 -16.73 -21.36 -40.58
N PHE A 94 -15.87 -20.66 -39.83
CA PHE A 94 -14.49 -20.37 -40.20
C PHE A 94 -13.46 -20.97 -39.22
N TYR A 95 -13.85 -21.96 -38.41
CA TYR A 95 -12.97 -22.57 -37.40
C TYR A 95 -11.67 -23.15 -37.97
N ASN A 96 -11.69 -23.59 -39.23
CA ASN A 96 -10.54 -24.14 -39.95
C ASN A 96 -9.55 -23.05 -40.42
N LYS A 97 -9.95 -21.78 -40.33
CA LYS A 97 -9.13 -20.60 -40.63
C LYS A 97 -8.55 -19.93 -39.38
N LEU A 98 -8.95 -20.37 -38.18
CA LEU A 98 -8.40 -19.86 -36.94
C LEU A 98 -6.90 -20.12 -36.84
N SER A 99 -6.14 -19.06 -36.55
CA SER A 99 -4.70 -19.09 -36.41
C SER A 99 -4.27 -20.00 -35.26
N LEU A 100 -3.27 -20.84 -35.51
CA LEU A 100 -2.59 -21.63 -34.48
C LEU A 100 -1.28 -20.94 -34.12
N THR A 101 -1.19 -20.42 -32.90
CA THR A 101 -0.03 -19.69 -32.38
C THR A 101 0.74 -20.56 -31.39
N LYS A 102 2.06 -20.59 -31.52
CA LYS A 102 2.97 -21.27 -30.58
C LYS A 102 3.45 -20.28 -29.53
N PHE A 103 3.14 -20.54 -28.27
CA PHE A 103 3.71 -19.82 -27.12
C PHE A 103 4.86 -20.62 -26.52
N SER A 104 6.03 -19.99 -26.41
CA SER A 104 7.23 -20.61 -25.81
C SER A 104 7.44 -20.02 -24.43
N LEU A 105 7.46 -20.87 -23.41
CA LEU A 105 7.54 -20.51 -22.00
C LEU A 105 8.97 -20.72 -21.50
N LYS A 106 9.46 -19.85 -20.62
CA LYS A 106 10.81 -19.89 -20.07
C LYS A 106 10.85 -20.46 -18.65
N TYR A 107 9.85 -20.15 -17.83
CA TYR A 107 9.87 -20.35 -16.39
C TYR A 107 8.73 -21.22 -15.89
N ILE A 108 7.52 -21.05 -16.40
CA ILE A 108 6.33 -21.83 -15.97
C ILE A 108 5.97 -22.96 -16.92
N ASP A 109 5.24 -23.96 -16.41
CA ASP A 109 4.77 -25.11 -17.17
C ASP A 109 3.52 -24.77 -18.00
N SER A 110 3.41 -25.36 -19.20
CA SER A 110 2.27 -25.20 -20.11
C SER A 110 0.93 -25.59 -19.48
N ASP A 111 0.96 -26.53 -18.54
CA ASP A 111 -0.24 -26.99 -17.84
C ASP A 111 -0.77 -25.91 -16.88
N VAL A 112 0.12 -25.12 -16.25
CA VAL A 112 -0.27 -24.00 -15.38
C VAL A 112 -0.96 -22.92 -16.22
N ILE A 113 -0.35 -22.51 -17.34
CA ILE A 113 -0.97 -21.56 -18.27
C ILE A 113 -2.31 -22.10 -18.78
N SER A 114 -2.37 -23.38 -19.15
CA SER A 114 -3.62 -24.01 -19.61
C SER A 114 -4.74 -23.87 -18.56
N SER A 115 -4.45 -24.13 -17.28
CA SER A 115 -5.42 -23.96 -16.19
C SER A 115 -5.83 -22.50 -15.99
N GLN A 116 -4.91 -21.54 -16.10
CA GLN A 116 -5.26 -20.12 -15.97
C GLN A 116 -6.15 -19.64 -17.14
N ILE A 117 -5.90 -20.11 -18.36
CA ILE A 117 -6.76 -19.83 -19.52
C ILE A 117 -8.20 -20.30 -19.25
N ASP A 118 -8.36 -21.51 -18.68
CA ASP A 118 -9.68 -22.05 -18.32
C ASP A 118 -10.33 -21.25 -17.20
N ALA A 119 -9.56 -20.89 -16.16
CA ALA A 119 -10.06 -20.12 -15.02
C ALA A 119 -10.56 -18.72 -15.42
N LEU A 120 -9.89 -18.08 -16.37
CA LEU A 120 -10.29 -16.80 -16.95
C LEU A 120 -11.45 -16.92 -17.95
N GLY A 121 -11.74 -18.14 -18.44
CA GLY A 121 -12.78 -18.40 -19.42
C GLY A 121 -12.45 -17.91 -20.83
N ILE A 122 -11.17 -17.84 -21.20
CA ILE A 122 -10.75 -17.39 -22.53
C ILE A 122 -11.11 -18.49 -23.56
N PRO A 123 -11.90 -18.19 -24.61
CA PRO A 123 -12.49 -19.21 -25.49
C PRO A 123 -11.53 -19.70 -26.58
N VAL A 124 -10.45 -20.40 -26.18
CA VAL A 124 -9.43 -20.93 -27.10
C VAL A 124 -9.32 -22.44 -27.07
N ARG A 125 -8.86 -23.03 -28.18
CA ARG A 125 -8.42 -24.43 -28.23
C ARG A 125 -6.94 -24.51 -27.87
N LYS A 126 -6.60 -25.42 -26.96
CA LYS A 126 -5.24 -25.58 -26.44
C LYS A 126 -4.69 -26.95 -26.79
N VAL A 127 -3.42 -27.02 -27.15
CA VAL A 127 -2.67 -28.27 -27.32
C VAL A 127 -1.39 -28.16 -26.50
N THR A 128 -1.28 -29.00 -25.47
CA THR A 128 -0.07 -29.16 -24.66
C THR A 128 0.64 -30.47 -25.02
N LEU A 129 1.95 -30.52 -24.80
CA LEU A 129 2.77 -31.71 -25.06
C LEU A 129 3.37 -32.21 -23.75
N SER A 130 3.07 -33.44 -23.34
CA SER A 130 3.65 -34.02 -22.12
C SER A 130 5.18 -34.15 -22.20
N SER A 131 5.74 -34.27 -23.40
CA SER A 131 7.18 -34.34 -23.65
C SER A 131 7.88 -32.98 -23.58
N ASN A 132 7.14 -31.88 -23.72
CA ASN A 132 7.69 -30.52 -23.65
C ASN A 132 6.69 -29.56 -23.02
N LYS A 133 6.83 -29.39 -21.70
CA LYS A 133 6.01 -28.48 -20.90
C LYS A 133 6.35 -27.00 -21.07
N ARG A 134 7.34 -26.66 -21.90
CA ARG A 134 7.75 -25.27 -22.18
C ARG A 134 7.08 -24.70 -23.43
N VAL A 135 6.13 -25.43 -24.01
CA VAL A 135 5.43 -25.00 -25.22
C VAL A 135 3.95 -25.32 -25.08
N ILE A 136 3.13 -24.33 -25.42
CA ILE A 136 1.68 -24.52 -25.60
C ILE A 136 1.29 -23.95 -26.97
N PHE A 137 0.50 -24.72 -27.72
CA PHE A 137 -0.08 -24.26 -28.96
C PHE A 137 -1.53 -23.89 -28.72
N ILE A 138 -1.93 -22.72 -29.23
CA ILE A 138 -3.24 -22.14 -28.96
C ILE A 138 -3.86 -21.71 -30.27
N GLN A 139 -5.10 -22.14 -30.49
CA GLN A 139 -5.90 -21.78 -31.64
C GLN A 139 -7.12 -20.99 -31.17
N GLY A 140 -7.32 -19.81 -31.74
CA GLY A 140 -8.40 -18.92 -31.36
C GLY A 140 -8.48 -17.68 -32.24
N LEU A 141 -9.39 -16.77 -31.90
CA LEU A 141 -9.50 -15.47 -32.55
C LEU A 141 -8.31 -14.57 -32.15
N PRO A 142 -7.92 -13.60 -32.98
CA PRO A 142 -6.80 -12.69 -32.68
C PRO A 142 -6.90 -12.03 -31.31
N GLN A 143 -8.09 -11.58 -30.90
CA GLN A 143 -8.32 -10.98 -29.59
C GLN A 143 -8.03 -11.95 -28.45
N ASP A 144 -8.51 -13.19 -28.55
CA ASP A 144 -8.27 -14.22 -27.52
C ASP A 144 -6.79 -14.59 -27.43
N LEU A 145 -6.12 -14.69 -28.58
CA LEU A 145 -4.68 -14.96 -28.64
C LEU A 145 -3.87 -13.83 -28.00
N SER A 146 -4.31 -12.58 -28.15
CA SER A 146 -3.71 -11.42 -27.47
C SER A 146 -3.86 -11.53 -25.95
N LYS A 147 -5.05 -11.91 -25.44
CA LYS A 147 -5.27 -12.14 -24.01
C LYS A 147 -4.42 -13.26 -23.44
N VAL A 148 -4.22 -14.33 -24.21
CA VAL A 148 -3.29 -15.37 -23.78
C VAL A 148 -1.85 -14.86 -23.76
N ASN A 149 -1.46 -14.02 -24.73
CA ASN A 149 -0.13 -13.40 -24.71
C ASN A 149 0.07 -12.51 -23.47
N GLU A 150 -0.91 -11.68 -23.12
CA GLU A 150 -0.92 -10.88 -21.88
C GLU A 150 -0.74 -11.78 -20.65
N LEU A 151 -1.55 -12.83 -20.54
CA LEU A 151 -1.48 -13.82 -19.47
C LEU A 151 -0.10 -14.48 -19.36
N VAL A 152 0.45 -14.93 -20.48
CA VAL A 152 1.78 -15.55 -20.53
C VAL A 152 2.84 -14.54 -20.10
N SER A 153 2.80 -13.30 -20.61
CA SER A 153 3.76 -12.25 -20.24
C SER A 153 3.72 -11.90 -18.74
N MET A 154 2.54 -11.98 -18.13
CA MET A 154 2.32 -11.69 -16.72
C MET A 154 2.83 -12.82 -15.82
N LEU A 155 2.63 -14.07 -16.21
CA LEU A 155 2.91 -15.22 -15.35
C LEU A 155 4.25 -15.90 -15.62
N ASP A 156 4.77 -15.87 -16.85
CA ASP A 156 6.03 -16.54 -17.22
C ASP A 156 7.25 -15.75 -16.73
N ARG A 157 7.43 -15.74 -15.40
CA ARG A 157 8.49 -15.02 -14.69
C ARG A 157 9.25 -15.98 -13.78
N ALA A 158 10.52 -15.68 -13.52
CA ALA A 158 11.39 -16.51 -12.69
C ALA A 158 10.87 -16.70 -11.25
N GLU A 159 10.15 -15.71 -10.72
CA GLU A 159 9.50 -15.75 -9.40
C GLU A 159 8.37 -16.78 -9.30
N ASN A 160 7.76 -17.16 -10.43
CA ASN A 160 6.71 -18.18 -10.51
C ASN A 160 7.26 -19.59 -10.72
N VAL A 161 8.57 -19.76 -10.60
CA VAL A 161 9.22 -21.08 -10.59
C VAL A 161 9.15 -21.63 -9.17
N SER A 162 8.09 -22.35 -8.82
CA SER A 162 8.03 -23.10 -7.57
C SER A 162 7.35 -24.46 -7.77
N GLU A 163 7.74 -25.45 -6.95
CA GLU A 163 7.10 -26.77 -6.94
C GLU A 163 5.64 -26.71 -6.41
N ASP A 164 5.29 -25.63 -5.70
CA ASP A 164 3.96 -25.37 -5.17
C ASP A 164 2.99 -24.79 -6.21
N ILE A 165 3.52 -24.24 -7.32
CA ILE A 165 2.71 -23.73 -8.44
C ILE A 165 2.44 -24.89 -9.39
N SER A 166 1.19 -25.34 -9.40
CA SER A 166 0.74 -26.50 -10.16
C SER A 166 -0.51 -26.16 -10.96
N ALA A 167 -0.93 -27.09 -11.84
CA ALA A 167 -2.18 -26.96 -12.56
C ALA A 167 -3.34 -26.90 -11.54
N GLY A 168 -3.99 -25.73 -11.43
CA GLY A 168 -5.05 -25.44 -10.46
C GLY A 168 -4.70 -24.45 -9.35
N SER A 169 -3.46 -23.94 -9.29
CA SER A 169 -3.12 -22.84 -8.38
C SER A 169 -3.82 -21.54 -8.80
N ASP A 170 -4.52 -20.86 -7.89
CA ASP A 170 -5.11 -19.54 -8.15
C ASP A 170 -4.00 -18.47 -8.13
N LEU A 171 -3.44 -18.16 -9.30
CA LEU A 171 -2.36 -17.16 -9.43
C LEU A 171 -2.89 -15.74 -9.59
N LEU A 172 -4.10 -15.61 -10.13
CA LEU A 172 -4.75 -14.33 -10.40
C LEU A 172 -5.89 -14.11 -9.41
N ALA A 173 -5.87 -12.97 -8.73
CA ALA A 173 -6.94 -12.57 -7.84
C ALA A 173 -8.01 -11.77 -8.59
N PRO A 174 -9.31 -12.12 -8.47
CA PRO A 174 -10.38 -11.35 -9.07
C PRO A 174 -10.73 -10.11 -8.24
N VAL A 175 -10.80 -8.96 -8.90
CA VAL A 175 -11.33 -7.69 -8.37
C VAL A 175 -12.65 -7.41 -9.08
N ARG A 176 -13.77 -7.58 -8.35
CA ARG A 176 -15.12 -7.42 -8.90
C ARG A 176 -15.62 -6.00 -8.70
N LEU A 177 -16.23 -5.44 -9.74
CA LEU A 177 -16.70 -4.07 -9.80
C LEU A 177 -18.22 -4.00 -9.93
N SER A 178 -18.81 -2.87 -9.52
CA SER A 178 -20.27 -2.66 -9.54
C SER A 178 -20.71 -1.46 -10.38
N TYR A 179 -19.87 -0.44 -10.49
CA TYR A 179 -20.21 0.84 -11.12
C TYR A 179 -19.32 1.16 -12.31
N ILE A 180 -18.02 0.89 -12.21
CA ILE A 180 -17.07 1.08 -13.32
C ILE A 180 -16.67 -0.26 -13.94
N THR A 181 -16.19 -0.24 -15.17
CA THR A 181 -15.66 -1.42 -15.86
C THR A 181 -14.25 -1.77 -15.38
N ALA A 182 -13.86 -3.04 -15.56
CA ALA A 182 -12.53 -3.54 -15.31
C ALA A 182 -11.47 -2.83 -16.15
N GLY A 183 -11.81 -2.43 -17.38
CA GLY A 183 -10.96 -1.58 -18.22
C GLY A 183 -10.69 -0.23 -17.56
N GLN A 184 -11.74 0.47 -17.12
CA GLN A 184 -11.60 1.76 -16.44
C GLN A 184 -10.76 1.66 -15.16
N LEU A 185 -10.98 0.63 -14.33
CA LEU A 185 -10.11 0.41 -13.18
C LEU A 185 -8.66 0.16 -13.62
N ASN A 186 -8.45 -0.69 -14.62
CA ASN A 186 -7.10 -1.02 -15.12
C ASN A 186 -6.35 0.23 -15.59
N ASP A 187 -7.02 1.13 -16.30
CA ASP A 187 -6.44 2.40 -16.77
C ASP A 187 -6.07 3.31 -15.59
N ILE A 188 -6.91 3.37 -14.55
CA ILE A 188 -6.62 4.12 -13.32
C ILE A 188 -5.37 3.54 -12.62
N LEU A 189 -5.27 2.21 -12.51
CA LEU A 189 -4.11 1.55 -11.91
C LEU A 189 -2.82 1.87 -12.70
N GLN A 190 -2.88 1.80 -14.03
CA GLN A 190 -1.75 2.14 -14.90
C GLN A 190 -1.35 3.62 -14.78
N GLN A 191 -2.32 4.55 -14.74
CA GLN A 191 -2.06 5.97 -14.51
C GLN A 191 -1.31 6.19 -13.18
N MET A 192 -1.61 5.39 -12.17
CA MET A 192 -0.98 5.42 -10.85
C MET A 192 0.35 4.66 -10.79
N GLY A 193 0.83 4.09 -11.91
CA GLY A 193 2.09 3.36 -12.00
C GLY A 193 2.04 1.94 -11.44
N MET A 194 0.86 1.36 -11.31
CA MET A 194 0.69 -0.05 -10.93
C MET A 194 0.74 -0.96 -12.15
N ASP A 195 1.17 -2.21 -11.94
CA ASP A 195 1.18 -3.22 -12.99
C ASP A 195 -0.26 -3.50 -13.47
N PRO A 196 -0.48 -3.61 -14.79
CA PRO A 196 -1.81 -3.85 -15.34
C PRO A 196 -2.33 -5.25 -14.99
N GLY A 197 -3.64 -5.36 -14.82
CA GLY A 197 -4.36 -6.63 -14.75
C GLY A 197 -4.84 -7.09 -16.13
N ILE A 198 -5.48 -8.26 -16.14
CA ILE A 198 -6.13 -8.85 -17.31
C ILE A 198 -7.63 -8.54 -17.26
N VAL A 199 -8.14 -7.96 -18.34
CA VAL A 199 -9.58 -7.72 -18.56
C VAL A 199 -10.09 -8.70 -19.60
N ILE A 200 -11.19 -9.38 -19.28
CA ILE A 200 -11.87 -10.31 -20.17
C ILE A 200 -13.13 -9.64 -20.70
N GLU A 201 -13.28 -9.52 -22.01
CA GLU A 201 -14.37 -8.79 -22.68
C GLU A 201 -15.74 -9.40 -22.36
N SER A 202 -15.81 -10.72 -22.21
CA SER A 202 -17.05 -11.41 -21.81
C SER A 202 -17.39 -11.24 -20.32
N ASN A 203 -16.48 -10.69 -19.52
CA ASN A 203 -16.67 -10.38 -18.10
C ASN A 203 -16.06 -9.02 -17.76
N PRO A 204 -16.64 -7.92 -18.27
CA PRO A 204 -16.05 -6.58 -18.18
C PRO A 204 -16.14 -5.98 -16.77
N MET A 205 -16.76 -6.67 -15.80
CA MET A 205 -16.88 -6.22 -14.41
C MET A 205 -15.88 -6.91 -13.46
N THR A 206 -14.96 -7.71 -14.00
CA THR A 206 -13.91 -8.36 -13.21
C THR A 206 -12.53 -8.05 -13.78
N LEU A 207 -11.68 -7.44 -12.97
CA LEU A 207 -10.26 -7.25 -13.26
C LEU A 207 -9.45 -8.36 -12.58
N TRP A 208 -8.62 -9.07 -13.33
CA TRP A 208 -7.78 -10.16 -12.80
C TRP A 208 -6.36 -9.66 -12.58
N ILE A 209 -5.89 -9.75 -11.34
CA ILE A 209 -4.61 -9.14 -10.95
C ILE A 209 -3.66 -10.20 -10.43
N TYR A 210 -2.44 -10.22 -10.97
CA TYR A 210 -1.34 -10.99 -10.45
C TYR A 210 -0.52 -10.12 -9.49
N ALA A 211 -0.71 -10.30 -8.19
CA ALA A 211 -0.02 -9.53 -7.16
C ALA A 211 -0.03 -10.24 -5.81
N GLY A 212 0.95 -9.94 -4.96
CA GLY A 212 0.93 -10.37 -3.56
C GLY A 212 -0.12 -9.61 -2.73
N ASN A 213 -0.44 -10.15 -1.54
CA ASN A 213 -1.49 -9.63 -0.65
C ASN A 213 -1.42 -8.12 -0.40
N LYS A 214 -0.21 -7.56 -0.29
CA LYS A 214 -0.03 -6.13 -0.05
C LYS A 214 -0.54 -5.28 -1.23
N VAL A 215 -0.09 -5.58 -2.44
CA VAL A 215 -0.50 -4.84 -3.65
C VAL A 215 -2.00 -5.04 -3.90
N LEU A 216 -2.52 -6.25 -3.66
CA LEU A 216 -3.97 -6.50 -3.76
C LEU A 216 -4.79 -5.66 -2.77
N ASN A 217 -4.29 -5.43 -1.55
CA ASN A 217 -4.97 -4.54 -0.60
C ASN A 217 -4.92 -3.08 -1.05
N GLU A 218 -3.79 -2.63 -1.63
CA GLU A 218 -3.68 -1.29 -2.22
C GLU A 218 -4.68 -1.12 -3.39
N VAL A 219 -4.76 -2.10 -4.30
CA VAL A 219 -5.74 -2.07 -5.40
C VAL A 219 -7.18 -2.08 -4.89
N LYS A 220 -7.51 -2.89 -3.88
CA LYS A 220 -8.85 -2.89 -3.26
C LYS A 220 -9.17 -1.54 -2.60
N GLY A 221 -8.18 -0.88 -1.99
CA GLY A 221 -8.33 0.47 -1.44
C GLY A 221 -8.63 1.52 -2.53
N ILE A 222 -8.00 1.40 -3.69
CA ILE A 222 -8.31 2.24 -4.86
C ILE A 222 -9.70 1.92 -5.37
N GLN A 223 -10.00 0.63 -5.59
CA GLN A 223 -11.30 0.14 -6.05
C GLN A 223 -12.43 0.73 -5.22
N GLN A 224 -12.36 0.66 -3.89
CA GLN A 224 -13.39 1.22 -3.00
C GLN A 224 -13.60 2.72 -3.15
N LYS A 225 -12.55 3.47 -3.51
CA LYS A 225 -12.63 4.93 -3.70
C LYS A 225 -13.19 5.27 -5.07
N VAL A 226 -12.94 4.46 -6.10
CA VAL A 226 -13.25 4.78 -7.51
C VAL A 226 -14.47 4.06 -8.09
N ASP A 227 -14.79 2.87 -7.58
CA ASP A 227 -15.97 2.08 -7.98
C ASP A 227 -17.20 2.55 -7.20
N ILE A 228 -17.66 3.76 -7.54
CA ILE A 228 -18.78 4.47 -6.91
C ILE A 228 -19.82 4.89 -7.96
N PRO A 229 -21.11 5.08 -7.58
CA PRO A 229 -22.16 5.44 -8.52
C PRO A 229 -21.87 6.66 -9.39
N GLU A 230 -21.19 7.67 -8.83
CA GLU A 230 -20.84 8.93 -9.49
C GLU A 230 -19.93 8.69 -10.70
N ASN A 231 -19.09 7.66 -10.63
CA ASN A 231 -18.15 7.29 -11.67
C ASN A 231 -18.74 6.37 -12.75
N ALA A 232 -19.97 5.85 -12.57
CA ALA A 232 -20.61 4.94 -13.52
C ALA A 232 -20.90 5.57 -14.89
N PHE A 233 -21.09 6.90 -14.93
CA PHE A 233 -21.45 7.64 -16.14
C PHE A 233 -20.28 8.36 -16.80
N GLY A 234 -19.07 8.31 -16.20
CA GLY A 234 -17.89 8.96 -16.75
C GLY A 234 -17.24 8.10 -17.83
N GLU A 235 -17.18 8.58 -19.07
CA GLU A 235 -16.46 7.88 -20.14
C GLU A 235 -14.96 7.79 -19.85
N ASN A 236 -14.36 8.79 -19.18
CA ASN A 236 -12.93 8.84 -18.88
C ASN A 236 -12.64 9.34 -17.45
N ILE A 237 -12.35 8.42 -16.53
CA ILE A 237 -11.88 8.73 -15.18
C ILE A 237 -10.37 8.97 -15.25
N THR A 238 -9.94 10.22 -15.16
CA THR A 238 -8.52 10.59 -15.20
C THR A 238 -8.06 11.13 -13.86
N PHE A 239 -6.95 10.61 -13.36
CA PHE A 239 -6.34 11.10 -12.12
C PHE A 239 -5.10 11.94 -12.41
N THR A 240 -5.03 13.10 -11.78
CA THR A 240 -3.86 13.98 -11.82
C THR A 240 -3.05 13.81 -10.54
N ALA A 241 -1.80 13.37 -10.67
CA ALA A 241 -0.85 13.35 -9.56
C ALA A 241 -0.43 14.77 -9.16
N VAL A 242 -0.50 15.07 -7.86
CA VAL A 242 0.06 16.29 -7.27
C VAL A 242 1.05 15.89 -6.19
N LYS A 243 2.31 16.27 -6.39
CA LYS A 243 3.40 16.02 -5.45
C LYS A 243 3.51 17.17 -4.45
N LEU A 244 3.51 16.83 -3.16
CA LEU A 244 3.78 17.71 -2.03
C LEU A 244 5.29 17.73 -1.76
N ASN A 245 5.80 18.84 -1.23
CA ASN A 245 7.22 19.02 -0.92
C ASN A 245 7.50 19.05 0.58
N TYR A 246 6.53 19.53 1.37
CA TYR A 246 6.70 19.85 2.78
C TYR A 246 5.67 19.14 3.66
N LEU A 247 4.39 19.21 3.27
CA LEU A 247 3.30 18.56 3.99
C LEU A 247 3.08 17.12 3.55
N THR A 248 2.45 16.35 4.43
CA THR A 248 1.92 15.04 4.12
C THR A 248 0.49 15.10 3.58
N VAL A 249 0.07 14.03 2.94
CA VAL A 249 -1.28 13.87 2.41
C VAL A 249 -2.33 13.90 3.52
N ASP A 250 -2.03 13.38 4.70
CA ASP A 250 -2.95 13.39 5.85
C ASP A 250 -3.17 14.82 6.39
N GLU A 251 -2.21 15.72 6.20
CA GLU A 251 -2.30 17.13 6.58
C GLU A 251 -3.05 17.96 5.54
N ILE A 252 -2.91 17.60 4.25
CA ILE A 252 -3.55 18.37 3.16
C ILE A 252 -5.01 17.97 2.93
N ILE A 253 -5.38 16.71 3.20
CA ILE A 253 -6.75 16.21 2.96
C ILE A 253 -7.81 17.04 3.69
N PRO A 254 -7.70 17.32 5.00
CA PRO A 254 -8.72 18.08 5.72
C PRO A 254 -8.94 19.48 5.10
N ILE A 255 -7.87 20.10 4.63
CA ILE A 255 -7.91 21.41 3.97
C ILE A 255 -8.64 21.31 2.62
N LEU A 256 -8.36 20.26 1.84
CA LEU A 256 -9.04 20.03 0.57
C LEU A 256 -10.51 19.64 0.75
N ASP A 257 -10.85 18.90 1.81
CA ASP A 257 -12.24 18.54 2.12
C ASP A 257 -13.07 19.77 2.48
N GLU A 258 -12.49 20.75 3.18
CA GLU A 258 -13.17 22.00 3.52
C GLU A 258 -13.30 22.95 2.31
N LEU A 259 -12.26 23.07 1.49
CA LEU A 259 -12.19 24.10 0.45
C LEU A 259 -12.59 23.62 -0.95
N VAL A 260 -12.48 22.33 -1.23
CA VAL A 260 -12.82 21.70 -2.52
C VAL A 260 -13.47 20.33 -2.29
N PRO A 261 -14.67 20.27 -1.70
CA PRO A 261 -15.29 19.00 -1.30
C PRO A 261 -15.56 18.07 -2.48
N ASP A 262 -15.89 18.62 -3.65
CA ASP A 262 -16.35 17.87 -4.83
C ASP A 262 -15.23 17.15 -5.60
N ILE A 263 -13.96 17.37 -5.25
CA ILE A 263 -12.85 16.67 -5.91
C ILE A 263 -12.72 15.25 -5.33
N GLN A 264 -12.51 14.24 -6.16
CA GLN A 264 -12.19 12.90 -5.69
C GLN A 264 -10.69 12.80 -5.39
N LYS A 265 -10.36 12.09 -4.32
CA LYS A 265 -9.00 11.99 -3.76
C LYS A 265 -8.59 10.53 -3.59
N VAL A 266 -7.47 10.14 -4.19
CA VAL A 266 -6.85 8.81 -4.01
C VAL A 266 -5.42 8.98 -3.48
N THR A 267 -5.05 8.09 -2.55
CA THR A 267 -3.82 8.18 -1.75
C THR A 267 -3.26 6.79 -1.50
N PHE A 268 -1.95 6.72 -1.32
CA PHE A 268 -1.23 5.48 -1.05
C PHE A 268 -0.50 5.56 0.28
N GLU A 269 -0.59 4.52 1.11
CA GLU A 269 0.09 4.47 2.41
C GLU A 269 1.61 4.70 2.29
N ARG A 270 2.22 4.23 1.20
CA ARG A 270 3.66 4.39 0.94
C ARG A 270 4.03 5.73 0.32
N SER A 271 3.05 6.53 -0.10
CA SER A 271 3.27 7.81 -0.76
C SER A 271 2.61 8.94 0.01
N LEU A 272 3.21 9.27 1.16
CA LEU A 272 2.74 10.32 2.06
C LEU A 272 2.80 11.73 1.45
N GLN A 273 3.41 11.92 0.28
CA GLN A 273 3.59 13.23 -0.37
C GLN A 273 3.04 13.26 -1.80
N THR A 274 2.16 12.33 -2.18
CA THR A 274 1.51 12.40 -3.49
C THR A 274 0.04 12.09 -3.34
N ILE A 275 -0.79 13.02 -3.79
CA ILE A 275 -2.23 12.89 -3.84
C ILE A 275 -2.67 12.82 -5.30
N TRP A 276 -3.59 11.91 -5.59
CA TRP A 276 -4.19 11.75 -6.91
C TRP A 276 -5.58 12.36 -6.90
N LEU A 277 -5.80 13.31 -7.79
CA LEU A 277 -7.02 14.10 -7.84
C LEU A 277 -7.80 13.81 -9.12
N ASN A 278 -9.10 13.57 -8.99
CA ASN A 278 -10.04 13.47 -10.11
C ASN A 278 -11.18 14.47 -9.90
N GLY A 279 -11.60 15.15 -10.95
CA GLY A 279 -12.69 16.12 -10.92
C GLY A 279 -12.64 17.03 -12.15
N SER A 280 -13.44 18.10 -12.13
CA SER A 280 -13.40 19.09 -13.21
C SER A 280 -12.03 19.79 -13.29
N ASP A 281 -11.67 20.27 -14.48
CA ASP A 281 -10.43 21.04 -14.69
C ASP A 281 -10.32 22.24 -13.72
N ASP A 282 -11.44 22.88 -13.41
CA ASP A 282 -11.48 24.03 -12.50
C ASP A 282 -11.31 23.61 -11.04
N SER A 283 -11.91 22.48 -10.63
CA SER A 283 -11.71 21.88 -9.30
C SER A 283 -10.24 21.48 -9.10
N ILE A 284 -9.62 20.86 -10.11
CA ILE A 284 -8.20 20.46 -10.07
C ILE A 284 -7.29 21.69 -10.00
N LYS A 285 -7.55 22.75 -10.79
CA LYS A 285 -6.79 24.01 -10.72
C LYS A 285 -6.91 24.66 -9.35
N LEU A 286 -8.12 24.70 -8.78
CA LEU A 286 -8.37 25.25 -7.46
C LEU A 286 -7.63 24.45 -6.38
N ALA A 287 -7.73 23.12 -6.40
CA ALA A 287 -7.03 22.23 -5.47
C ALA A 287 -5.51 22.43 -5.55
N LYS A 288 -4.93 22.48 -6.75
CA LYS A 288 -3.49 22.76 -6.95
C LYS A 288 -3.08 24.13 -6.37
N SER A 289 -3.91 25.16 -6.57
CA SER A 289 -3.67 26.51 -6.02
C SER A 289 -3.68 26.49 -4.48
N ILE A 290 -4.65 25.80 -3.88
CA ILE A 290 -4.73 25.64 -2.42
C ILE A 290 -3.50 24.88 -1.91
N ILE A 291 -3.18 23.73 -2.50
CA ILE A 291 -2.00 22.94 -2.15
C ILE A 291 -0.75 23.81 -2.16
N SER A 292 -0.51 24.59 -3.21
CA SER A 292 0.68 25.45 -3.31
C SER A 292 0.78 26.53 -2.23
N LYS A 293 -0.34 26.95 -1.63
CA LYS A 293 -0.38 27.95 -0.56
C LYS A 293 -0.13 27.33 0.82
N PHE A 294 -0.55 26.08 1.02
CA PHE A 294 -0.41 25.38 2.29
C PHE A 294 0.86 24.54 2.36
N ASP A 295 1.26 23.90 1.28
CA ASP A 295 2.49 23.11 1.15
C ASP A 295 3.72 24.02 1.02
N ILE A 296 4.03 24.72 2.11
CA ILE A 296 5.19 25.60 2.25
C ILE A 296 6.05 25.15 3.43
N LYS A 297 7.33 25.50 3.38
CA LYS A 297 8.31 25.13 4.41
C LYS A 297 7.88 25.53 5.83
N ASP A 298 7.22 26.67 5.97
CA ASP A 298 6.80 27.20 7.28
C ASP A 298 5.66 26.39 7.93
N HIS A 299 4.98 25.53 7.16
CA HIS A 299 3.90 24.68 7.67
C HIS A 299 4.35 23.24 7.94
N ILE A 300 5.63 22.91 7.75
CA ILE A 300 6.13 21.55 8.05
C ILE A 300 5.85 21.23 9.52
N ASN A 301 5.27 20.06 9.75
CA ASN A 301 5.16 19.47 11.07
C ASN A 301 6.51 18.90 11.50
N ASP A 302 7.40 19.79 11.96
CA ASP A 302 8.74 19.46 12.46
C ASP A 302 8.68 18.84 13.85
N ASN A 303 7.82 17.84 14.07
CA ASN A 303 7.82 17.10 15.32
C ASN A 303 9.18 16.42 15.51
N ILE A 304 9.78 16.63 16.67
CA ILE A 304 11.07 16.08 17.04
C ILE A 304 10.93 15.12 18.21
N PHE A 305 11.87 14.18 18.27
CA PHE A 305 12.09 13.36 19.45
C PHE A 305 13.45 13.72 20.06
N PHE A 306 13.50 13.87 21.38
CA PHE A 306 14.76 14.00 22.10
C PHE A 306 14.72 13.27 23.43
N VAL A 307 15.89 12.80 23.88
CA VAL A 307 16.04 12.16 25.19
C VAL A 307 16.44 13.22 26.21
N TYR A 308 15.70 13.27 27.32
CA TYR A 308 16.07 14.07 28.48
C TYR A 308 16.51 13.16 29.63
N LYS A 309 17.66 13.46 30.23
CA LYS A 309 18.18 12.75 31.40
C LYS A 309 17.90 13.57 32.65
N THR A 310 17.06 13.05 33.52
CA THR A 310 16.72 13.68 34.80
C THR A 310 17.91 13.67 35.76
N VAL A 311 18.01 14.73 36.55
CA VAL A 311 19.05 14.95 37.55
C VAL A 311 18.55 14.53 38.93
N ASN A 312 17.35 14.95 39.31
CA ASN A 312 16.85 14.85 40.68
C ASN A 312 15.80 13.74 40.85
N ILE A 313 14.88 13.59 39.89
CA ILE A 313 13.76 12.63 40.00
C ILE A 313 13.88 11.46 39.01
N THR A 314 13.03 10.43 39.15
CA THR A 314 12.97 9.29 38.22
C THR A 314 12.19 9.65 36.96
N ALA A 315 12.35 8.85 35.90
CA ALA A 315 11.61 9.02 34.66
C ALA A 315 10.09 8.93 34.88
N GLN A 316 9.64 7.96 35.70
CA GLN A 316 8.23 7.80 36.06
C GLN A 316 7.67 9.04 36.77
N GLU A 317 8.42 9.60 37.73
CA GLU A 317 7.97 10.76 38.49
C GLU A 317 7.92 12.01 37.61
N LEU A 318 8.93 12.23 36.75
CA LEU A 318 8.91 13.34 35.81
C LEU A 318 7.68 13.26 34.91
N LYS A 319 7.39 12.08 34.35
CA LYS A 319 6.20 11.87 33.53
C LYS A 319 4.92 12.18 34.33
N SER A 320 4.79 11.65 35.54
CA SER A 320 3.61 11.90 36.39
C SER A 320 3.41 13.38 36.71
N ARG A 321 4.49 14.13 36.95
CA ARG A 321 4.43 15.59 37.16
C ARG A 321 4.08 16.33 35.87
N PHE A 322 4.66 15.92 34.76
CA PHE A 322 4.48 16.55 33.46
C PHE A 322 3.07 16.35 32.91
N ASP A 323 2.52 15.13 33.04
CA ASP A 323 1.15 14.80 32.58
C ASP A 323 0.10 15.71 33.24
N LYS A 324 0.33 16.18 34.47
CA LYS A 324 -0.56 17.12 35.18
C LYS A 324 -0.63 18.51 34.53
N LEU A 325 0.34 18.87 33.68
CA LEU A 325 0.34 20.14 32.96
C LEU A 325 -0.67 20.17 31.81
N GLY A 326 -1.06 19.00 31.27
CA GLY A 326 -2.03 18.89 30.19
C GLY A 326 -1.62 19.62 28.91
N LEU A 327 -0.33 19.60 28.56
CA LEU A 327 0.18 20.29 27.37
C LEU A 327 -0.31 19.60 26.09
N TYR A 328 -0.85 20.39 25.16
CA TYR A 328 -1.27 19.91 23.85
C TYR A 328 -0.06 19.62 22.96
N ASN A 329 -0.12 18.57 22.15
CA ASN A 329 0.94 18.14 21.23
C ASN A 329 2.32 17.87 21.86
N VAL A 330 2.38 17.54 23.15
CA VAL A 330 3.62 17.12 23.80
C VAL A 330 3.41 15.81 24.52
N GLU A 331 4.24 14.82 24.21
CA GLU A 331 4.18 13.51 24.82
C GLU A 331 5.52 13.16 25.49
N ILE A 332 5.47 12.64 26.71
CA ILE A 332 6.65 12.12 27.41
C ILE A 332 6.43 10.64 27.66
N ASN A 333 7.33 9.82 27.12
CA ASN A 333 7.38 8.38 27.32
C ASN A 333 8.72 7.98 27.95
N TYR A 334 8.82 6.73 28.39
CA TYR A 334 10.03 6.15 28.97
C TYR A 334 10.22 4.72 28.48
N LEU A 335 11.42 4.18 28.70
CA LEU A 335 11.72 2.78 28.45
C LEU A 335 11.44 1.92 29.70
N ASN A 336 11.89 0.67 29.70
CA ASN A 336 11.69 -0.27 30.79
C ASN A 336 12.23 0.25 32.13
N TYR A 337 11.57 -0.18 33.23
CA TYR A 337 11.90 0.17 34.62
C TYR A 337 11.92 1.69 34.90
N PRO A 338 10.84 2.44 34.56
CA PRO A 338 10.78 3.89 34.75
C PRO A 338 10.84 4.34 36.22
N GLU A 339 10.52 3.45 37.16
CA GLU A 339 10.66 3.64 38.59
C GLU A 339 12.14 3.77 39.03
N PHE A 340 13.07 3.27 38.21
CA PHE A 340 14.51 3.31 38.47
C PHE A 340 15.29 4.13 37.45
N SER A 341 14.78 4.25 36.23
CA SER A 341 15.45 4.97 35.16
C SER A 341 15.36 6.49 35.34
N ARG A 342 16.28 7.20 34.67
CA ARG A 342 16.39 8.67 34.70
C ARG A 342 16.32 9.25 33.29
N SER A 343 15.72 8.53 32.36
CA SER A 343 15.67 8.93 30.95
C SER A 343 14.25 8.88 30.45
N VAL A 344 13.81 9.99 29.89
CA VAL A 344 12.52 10.11 29.22
C VAL A 344 12.73 10.46 27.76
N ILE A 345 11.84 9.97 26.90
CA ILE A 345 11.75 10.30 25.48
C ILE A 345 10.63 11.33 25.37
N VAL A 346 10.97 12.50 24.86
CA VAL A 346 10.03 13.61 24.68
C VAL A 346 9.75 13.74 23.18
N HIS A 347 8.47 13.81 22.84
CA HIS A 347 7.95 14.08 21.51
C HIS A 347 7.20 15.41 21.52
N CYS A 348 7.59 16.36 20.68
CA CYS A 348 6.92 17.65 20.56
C CYS A 348 7.25 18.35 19.24
N PRO A 349 6.49 19.38 18.85
CA PRO A 349 6.88 20.31 17.80
C PRO A 349 8.27 20.91 18.05
N SER A 350 9.04 21.16 16.98
CA SER A 350 10.42 21.67 17.07
C SER A 350 10.53 23.02 17.79
N ASP A 351 9.58 23.92 17.55
CA ASP A 351 9.47 25.24 18.16
C ASP A 351 9.10 25.17 19.65
N PHE A 352 8.40 24.11 20.07
CA PHE A 352 8.05 23.85 21.47
C PHE A 352 9.21 23.29 22.30
N LYS A 353 10.32 22.85 21.68
CA LYS A 353 11.43 22.18 22.37
C LYS A 353 11.93 22.97 23.58
N LEU A 354 12.23 24.26 23.41
CA LEU A 354 12.77 25.11 24.48
C LEU A 354 11.73 25.33 25.59
N TYR A 355 10.47 25.49 25.21
CA TYR A 355 9.36 25.62 26.16
C TYR A 355 9.21 24.36 27.01
N VAL A 356 9.22 23.18 26.39
CA VAL A 356 9.11 21.89 27.08
C VAL A 356 10.30 21.63 27.99
N LEU A 357 11.53 21.89 27.52
CA LEU A 357 12.74 21.77 28.33
C LEU A 357 12.69 22.65 29.58
N ASN A 358 12.20 23.89 29.46
CA ASN A 358 12.03 24.78 30.61
C ASN A 358 11.05 24.22 31.64
N HIS A 359 9.94 23.62 31.21
CA HIS A 359 8.98 22.98 32.12
C HIS A 359 9.58 21.74 32.79
N ILE A 360 10.23 20.87 32.01
CA ILE A 360 10.91 19.68 32.55
C ILE A 360 11.93 20.08 33.62
N ASN A 361 12.79 21.08 33.34
CA ASN A 361 13.79 21.54 34.31
C ASN A 361 13.16 22.10 35.60
N LYS A 362 11.99 22.74 35.51
CA LYS A 362 11.26 23.25 36.69
C LYS A 362 10.59 22.13 37.50
N LEU A 363 10.24 21.02 36.84
CA LEU A 363 9.62 19.86 37.48
C LEU A 363 10.64 18.88 38.05
N ASP A 364 11.84 18.80 37.48
CA ASP A 364 12.97 17.97 37.92
C ASP A 364 13.65 18.57 39.15
N VAL A 365 12.90 18.67 40.25
CA VAL A 365 13.35 19.19 41.54
C VAL A 365 13.12 18.16 42.64
N MET A 366 14.08 18.07 43.57
CA MET A 366 13.96 17.22 44.77
C MET A 366 12.80 17.70 45.63
N SER A 367 11.95 16.77 46.07
CA SER A 367 10.90 17.03 47.05
C SER A 367 11.46 17.15 48.48
N GLU A 368 10.66 17.58 49.44
CA GLU A 368 11.07 17.61 50.85
C GLU A 368 11.30 16.20 51.41
N LYS A 369 12.20 16.07 52.39
CA LYS A 369 12.44 14.80 53.09
C LYS A 369 11.37 14.55 54.15
N ILE A 370 10.83 13.34 54.16
CA ILE A 370 9.82 12.88 55.11
C ILE A 370 10.24 11.54 55.74
N LYS A 371 9.66 11.19 56.89
CA LYS A 371 9.91 9.91 57.57
C LYS A 371 8.77 8.94 57.30
N VAL A 372 9.07 7.83 56.63
CA VAL A 372 8.05 6.83 56.26
C VAL A 372 8.55 5.41 56.51
N PRO A 373 7.74 4.52 57.12
CA PRO A 373 8.03 3.09 57.18
C PRO A 373 8.16 2.49 55.77
N VAL A 374 9.25 1.76 55.53
CA VAL A 374 9.57 1.17 54.22
C VAL A 374 9.64 -0.35 54.24
N ASP A 375 9.94 -0.94 55.40
CA ASP A 375 10.01 -2.40 55.58
C ASP A 375 9.76 -2.77 57.05
N TYR A 376 9.49 -4.04 57.32
CA TYR A 376 9.27 -4.54 58.69
C TYR A 376 9.71 -6.00 58.84
N SER A 377 9.85 -6.45 60.08
CA SER A 377 10.07 -7.85 60.40
C SER A 377 9.42 -8.20 61.73
N ASP A 378 8.79 -9.37 61.79
CA ASP A 378 7.94 -9.86 62.88
C ASP A 378 8.51 -11.10 63.60
N ILE A 379 9.80 -11.36 63.42
CA ILE A 379 10.49 -12.52 64.02
C ILE A 379 11.51 -12.10 65.07
N ALA A 380 11.89 -13.02 65.97
CA ALA A 380 12.84 -12.76 67.06
C ALA A 380 14.19 -12.15 66.61
N GLY A 381 14.67 -12.50 65.41
CA GLY A 381 15.89 -11.96 64.78
C GLY A 381 15.66 -10.81 63.79
N GLY A 382 14.48 -10.17 63.81
CA GLY A 382 14.04 -9.23 62.78
C GLY A 382 14.94 -8.01 62.62
N MET A 383 15.55 -7.52 63.71
CA MET A 383 16.49 -6.40 63.66
C MET A 383 17.73 -6.70 62.79
N TYR A 384 18.29 -7.91 62.89
CA TYR A 384 19.42 -8.33 62.06
C TYR A 384 19.02 -8.49 60.59
N ARG A 385 17.86 -9.10 60.34
CA ARG A 385 17.32 -9.23 58.97
C ARG A 385 17.12 -7.87 58.31
N LEU A 386 16.54 -6.90 59.03
CA LEU A 386 16.37 -5.54 58.53
C LEU A 386 17.70 -4.82 58.32
N ALA A 387 18.73 -5.08 59.14
CA ALA A 387 20.06 -4.50 58.96
C ALA A 387 20.73 -4.98 57.66
N GLU A 388 20.64 -6.27 57.33
CA GLU A 388 21.15 -6.80 56.05
C GLU A 388 20.36 -6.26 54.86
N ARG A 389 19.03 -6.17 54.98
CA ARG A 389 18.18 -5.57 53.94
C ARG A 389 18.49 -4.08 53.75
N ARG A 390 18.73 -3.32 54.82
CA ARG A 390 19.17 -1.92 54.75
C ARG A 390 20.44 -1.78 53.93
N ARG A 391 21.43 -2.66 54.16
CA ARG A 391 22.70 -2.64 53.43
C ARG A 391 22.48 -2.88 51.93
N LEU A 392 21.70 -3.91 51.58
CA LEU A 392 21.36 -4.20 50.19
C LEU A 392 20.58 -3.05 49.54
N LEU A 393 19.60 -2.47 50.23
CA LEU A 393 18.85 -1.31 49.74
C LEU A 393 19.76 -0.10 49.54
N SER A 394 20.72 0.14 50.43
CA SER A 394 21.70 1.21 50.28
C SER A 394 22.55 1.02 49.02
N GLU A 395 23.01 -0.21 48.75
CA GLU A 395 23.79 -0.56 47.56
C GLU A 395 22.98 -0.41 46.26
N LEU A 396 21.76 -0.95 46.21
CA LEU A 396 20.91 -0.92 45.02
C LEU A 396 20.37 0.49 44.71
N THR A 397 20.07 1.28 45.75
CA THR A 397 19.43 2.58 45.56
C THR A 397 20.41 3.74 45.52
N GLY A 398 21.61 3.58 46.09
CA GLY A 398 22.58 4.64 46.35
C GLY A 398 22.22 5.54 47.53
N ILE A 399 21.15 5.23 48.27
CA ILE A 399 20.73 6.00 49.45
C ILE A 399 21.61 5.60 50.64
N PRO A 400 22.23 6.54 51.36
CA PRO A 400 23.09 6.21 52.50
C PRO A 400 22.36 5.42 53.59
N GLU A 401 23.02 4.42 54.18
CA GLU A 401 22.46 3.67 55.32
C GLU A 401 22.05 4.58 56.50
N THR A 402 22.68 5.74 56.64
CA THR A 402 22.35 6.75 57.66
C THR A 402 20.96 7.36 57.51
N SER A 403 20.35 7.28 56.32
CA SER A 403 18.97 7.75 56.09
C SER A 403 17.93 6.78 56.64
N PHE A 404 18.32 5.54 56.95
CA PHE A 404 17.43 4.50 57.46
C PHE A 404 17.58 4.35 58.98
N THR A 405 16.45 4.15 59.67
CA THR A 405 16.43 3.80 61.08
C THR A 405 15.63 2.53 61.30
N ILE A 406 16.20 1.60 62.07
CA ILE A 406 15.52 0.37 62.50
C ILE A 406 15.14 0.56 63.97
N THR A 407 13.85 0.40 64.27
CA THR A 407 13.36 0.52 65.64
C THR A 407 13.77 -0.70 66.48
N ASN A 408 13.74 -0.54 67.81
CA ASN A 408 13.61 -1.69 68.71
C ASN A 408 12.25 -2.39 68.50
N ASN A 409 11.98 -3.46 69.24
CA ASN A 409 10.66 -4.11 69.20
C ASN A 409 9.56 -3.11 69.60
N VAL A 410 8.65 -2.82 68.67
CA VAL A 410 7.50 -1.92 68.84
C VAL A 410 6.17 -2.67 68.84
N SER A 411 6.20 -4.00 69.01
CA SER A 411 4.99 -4.83 69.16
C SER A 411 4.16 -4.36 70.35
N ARG A 412 2.83 -4.45 70.22
CA ARG A 412 1.88 -4.15 71.30
C ARG A 412 1.73 -5.32 72.28
N ASP A 413 2.08 -6.52 71.83
CA ASP A 413 1.91 -7.79 72.54
C ASP A 413 3.27 -8.45 72.78
N ASN A 414 3.29 -9.67 73.31
CA ASN A 414 4.52 -10.46 73.52
C ASN A 414 5.19 -10.97 72.22
N ASP A 415 4.69 -10.52 71.07
CA ASP A 415 5.25 -10.81 69.75
C ASP A 415 6.40 -9.85 69.37
N TYR A 416 6.98 -10.07 68.19
CA TYR A 416 8.04 -9.24 67.64
C TYR A 416 7.50 -8.35 66.52
N LEU A 417 7.85 -7.07 66.54
CA LEU A 417 7.64 -6.16 65.42
C LEU A 417 8.76 -5.13 65.39
N TYR A 418 9.59 -5.21 64.36
CA TYR A 418 10.65 -4.25 64.07
C TYR A 418 10.29 -3.49 62.80
N ILE A 419 10.43 -2.17 62.82
CA ILE A 419 10.12 -1.32 61.67
C ILE A 419 11.40 -0.66 61.18
N MET A 420 11.63 -0.74 59.87
CA MET A 420 12.61 0.09 59.20
C MET A 420 11.88 1.27 58.56
N TYR A 421 12.20 2.48 59.01
CA TYR A 421 11.73 3.71 58.39
C TYR A 421 12.88 4.45 57.73
N LEU A 422 12.55 5.21 56.70
CA LEU A 422 13.49 5.97 55.89
C LEU A 422 13.14 7.47 55.99
N GLU A 423 14.17 8.30 56.19
CA GLU A 423 14.09 9.76 56.12
C GLU A 423 14.66 10.26 54.80
N GLU A 424 13.82 10.34 53.77
CA GLU A 424 14.21 10.75 52.43
C GLU A 424 13.04 11.42 51.69
N THR A 425 13.28 11.88 50.46
CA THR A 425 12.20 12.42 49.63
C THR A 425 11.19 11.36 49.23
N SER A 426 9.97 11.77 48.87
CA SER A 426 8.90 10.87 48.42
C SER A 426 9.35 9.90 47.32
N GLU A 427 10.23 10.35 46.43
CA GLU A 427 10.74 9.57 45.30
C GLU A 427 11.71 8.48 45.77
N ASN A 428 12.66 8.84 46.63
CA ASN A 428 13.61 7.89 47.21
C ASN A 428 12.91 6.86 48.10
N ILE A 429 11.87 7.29 48.84
CA ILE A 429 11.01 6.39 49.61
C ILE A 429 10.26 5.43 48.71
N LYS A 430 9.66 5.91 47.62
CA LYS A 430 8.97 5.07 46.66
C LYS A 430 9.94 4.06 46.03
N LYS A 431 11.10 4.54 45.56
CA LYS A 431 12.17 3.70 45.02
C LYS A 431 12.57 2.58 45.98
N VAL A 432 12.77 2.90 47.27
CA VAL A 432 13.11 1.89 48.29
C VAL A 432 11.98 0.88 48.49
N LYS A 433 10.72 1.33 48.54
CA LYS A 433 9.57 0.43 48.66
C LYS A 433 9.41 -0.49 47.44
N ASP A 434 9.70 0.02 46.26
CA ASP A 434 9.69 -0.78 45.03
C ASP A 434 10.82 -1.82 45.07
N TYR A 435 12.04 -1.45 45.46
CA TYR A 435 13.12 -2.41 45.67
C TYR A 435 12.83 -3.46 46.75
N VAL A 436 12.13 -3.09 47.84
CA VAL A 436 11.67 -4.05 48.85
C VAL A 436 10.80 -5.14 48.21
N LYS A 437 9.84 -4.75 47.36
CA LYS A 437 9.02 -5.72 46.60
C LYS A 437 9.85 -6.59 45.67
N TYR A 438 10.79 -6.00 44.93
CA TYR A 438 11.70 -6.77 44.05
C TYR A 438 12.64 -7.71 44.82
N ILE A 439 13.06 -7.36 46.02
CA ILE A 439 13.86 -8.26 46.86
C ILE A 439 13.01 -9.44 47.32
N ASP A 440 11.74 -9.20 47.62
CA ASP A 440 10.80 -10.24 48.05
C ASP A 440 10.36 -11.14 46.88
N ASP A 441 10.29 -10.59 45.67
CA ASP A 441 10.02 -11.33 44.43
C ASP A 441 10.90 -10.83 43.25
N PRO A 442 12.10 -11.42 43.06
CA PRO A 442 13.04 -10.98 42.04
C PRO A 442 12.63 -11.28 40.59
N LEU A 443 11.61 -12.13 40.38
CA LEU A 443 11.11 -12.50 39.06
C LEU A 443 9.90 -11.66 38.64
N LEU A 444 9.50 -10.71 39.47
CA LEU A 444 8.40 -9.79 39.19
C LEU A 444 8.85 -8.78 38.13
N ASP A 445 8.53 -9.02 36.86
CA ASP A 445 8.85 -8.11 35.77
C ASP A 445 7.99 -6.85 35.81
N GLY A 446 8.57 -5.71 36.17
CA GLY A 446 7.92 -4.39 36.10
C GLY A 446 6.73 -4.30 37.03
N ILE A 447 6.85 -3.57 38.15
CA ILE A 447 5.70 -3.34 39.04
C ILE A 447 4.60 -2.63 38.23
N SER A 448 3.66 -3.43 37.76
CA SER A 448 2.49 -2.99 37.03
C SER A 448 1.66 -2.17 38.01
N ASN A 449 1.36 -0.93 37.64
CA ASN A 449 0.22 -0.24 38.23
C ASN A 449 -1.07 -0.86 37.68
#